data_AF-A0A1A9FJX0-F1
#
_entry.id   AF-A0A1A9FJX0-F1
#
_cell.length_a   1.000
_cell.length_b   1.000
_cell.length_c   1.000
_cell.angle_alpha   90.00
_cell.angle_beta   90.00
_cell.angle_gamma   90.00
#
_symmetry.space_group_name_H-M   'P 1'
#
loop_
_entity.id
_entity.type
_entity.pdbx_description
1 polymer ?
#
loop_
_entity_poly.entity_id
_entity_poly.type
_entity_poly.pdbx_seq_one_letter_code
_entity_poly.pdbx_strand_id
1 'polypeptide(L)'
;MTKSTRKFANLMLAATAVALLAGCAGGPEFQGTPQEGAKRTDTYPTFGRMPKAATTQITPEEKAQMMSGLDSDRTRLAATRSSNAALTPAQAAALRKQAQEETDATLKQIEAGE
;
A
#
# COMPACT_ATOMS: atom_id res chain seq x y z
N MET A 1 28.61 9.91 27.49
CA MET A 1 28.16 10.91 26.49
C MET A 1 28.16 12.32 27.08
N THR A 2 28.85 13.26 26.45
CA THR A 2 28.88 14.67 26.89
C THR A 2 27.64 15.42 26.37
N LYS A 3 27.27 16.55 27.01
CA LYS A 3 26.12 17.39 26.57
C LYS A 3 26.18 17.78 25.08
N SER A 4 27.38 17.83 24.50
CA SER A 4 27.61 18.12 23.08
C SER A 4 27.12 17.00 22.17
N THR A 5 27.46 15.73 22.48
CA THR A 5 27.08 14.59 21.62
C THR A 5 25.57 14.39 21.55
N ARG A 6 24.85 14.66 22.64
CA ARG A 6 23.37 14.62 22.65
C ARG A 6 22.73 15.70 21.77
N LYS A 7 23.33 16.89 21.69
CA LYS A 7 22.83 17.96 20.81
C LYS A 7 23.03 17.62 19.33
N PHE A 8 24.18 17.05 18.99
CA PHE A 8 24.45 16.59 17.62
C PHE A 8 23.54 15.44 17.20
N ALA A 9 23.31 14.46 18.07
CA ALA A 9 22.39 13.36 17.80
C ALA A 9 20.94 13.86 17.57
N ASN A 10 20.46 14.77 18.42
CA ASN A 10 19.13 15.36 18.26
C ASN A 10 19.00 16.20 16.98
N LEU A 11 20.06 16.91 16.58
CA LEU A 11 20.06 17.72 15.37
C LEU A 11 20.08 16.84 14.11
N MET A 12 20.83 15.74 14.14
CA MET A 12 20.82 14.75 13.06
C MET A 12 19.46 14.07 12.96
N LEU A 13 18.87 13.63 14.07
CA LEU A 13 17.54 13.01 14.09
C LEU A 13 16.45 13.95 13.55
N ALA A 14 16.51 15.23 13.92
CA ALA A 14 15.60 16.25 13.39
C ALA A 14 15.80 16.46 11.88
N ALA A 15 17.04 16.46 11.40
CA ALA A 15 17.34 16.60 9.97
C ALA A 15 16.81 15.40 9.16
N THR A 16 16.96 14.17 9.66
CA THR A 16 16.41 12.98 8.98
C THR A 16 14.89 12.99 8.96
N ALA A 17 14.25 13.42 10.05
CA ALA A 17 12.78 13.52 10.12
C ALA A 17 12.24 14.53 9.10
N VAL A 18 12.88 15.70 8.95
CA VAL A 18 12.49 16.72 7.96
C VAL A 18 12.71 16.23 6.53
N ALA A 19 13.81 15.52 6.26
CA ALA A 19 14.08 14.95 4.93
C ALA A 19 13.04 13.88 4.52
N LEU A 20 12.61 13.04 5.46
CA LEU A 20 11.58 12.02 5.22
C LEU A 20 10.19 12.66 4.99
N LEU A 21 9.87 13.75 5.68
CA LEU A 21 8.61 14.50 5.49
C LEU A 21 8.57 15.25 4.15
N ALA A 22 9.71 15.81 3.72
CA ALA A 22 9.82 16.51 2.44
C ALA A 22 9.65 15.58 1.22
N GLY A 23 9.89 14.27 1.38
CA GLY A 23 9.69 13.27 0.32
C GLY A 23 8.23 12.86 0.08
N CYS A 24 7.29 13.24 0.95
CA CYS A 24 5.90 12.79 0.86
C CYS A 24 4.92 13.80 0.23
N ALA A 25 5.32 15.05 -0.02
CA ALA A 25 4.42 16.04 -0.61
C ALA A 25 5.19 17.19 -1.24
N GLY A 26 5.35 17.19 -2.57
CA GLY A 26 5.91 18.35 -3.25
C GLY A 26 6.42 18.14 -4.67
N GLY A 27 6.50 16.89 -5.15
CA GLY A 27 6.85 16.62 -6.54
C GLY A 27 5.83 17.23 -7.53
N PRO A 28 6.26 17.60 -8.75
CA PRO A 28 5.37 18.12 -9.79
C PRO A 28 4.21 17.17 -10.12
N GLU A 29 4.34 15.87 -9.84
CA GLU A 29 3.29 14.86 -9.92
C GLU A 29 2.11 15.08 -8.94
N PHE A 30 2.29 15.91 -7.90
CA PHE A 30 1.24 16.32 -6.95
C PHE A 30 0.69 17.72 -7.22
N GLN A 31 1.21 18.42 -8.24
CA GLN A 31 0.62 19.65 -8.75
C GLN A 31 -0.55 19.27 -9.66
N GLY A 32 -1.66 18.84 -9.05
CA GLY A 32 -2.90 18.63 -9.78
C GLY A 32 -3.22 19.87 -10.60
N THR A 33 -3.63 19.69 -11.85
CA THR A 33 -4.17 20.78 -12.67
C THR A 33 -5.24 21.50 -11.86
N PRO A 34 -5.25 22.84 -11.78
CA PRO A 34 -6.30 23.58 -11.08
C PRO A 34 -7.65 23.08 -11.61
N GLN A 35 -8.38 22.36 -10.77
CA GLN A 35 -9.71 21.91 -11.14
C GLN A 35 -10.56 23.17 -11.16
N GLU A 36 -11.01 23.59 -12.34
CA GLU A 36 -12.01 24.65 -12.44
C GLU A 36 -13.17 24.24 -11.53
N GLY A 37 -13.35 24.98 -10.42
CA GLY A 37 -14.50 24.79 -9.55
C GLY A 37 -15.77 24.94 -10.37
N ALA A 38 -16.87 24.33 -9.93
CA ALA A 38 -18.15 24.36 -10.64
C ALA A 38 -18.46 25.79 -11.10
N LYS A 39 -18.31 26.02 -12.41
CA LYS A 39 -18.49 27.33 -13.03
C LYS A 39 -19.95 27.71 -12.78
N ARG A 40 -20.18 28.78 -12.02
CA ARG A 40 -21.53 29.32 -11.77
C ARG A 40 -22.09 29.86 -13.08
N THR A 41 -22.60 28.93 -13.89
CA THR A 41 -23.21 29.16 -15.20
C THR A 41 -24.72 29.31 -15.08
N ASP A 42 -25.23 29.36 -13.84
CA ASP A 42 -26.65 29.29 -13.46
C ASP A 42 -27.44 28.15 -14.16
N THR A 43 -26.70 27.17 -14.69
CA THR A 43 -27.22 26.03 -15.43
C THR A 43 -26.93 24.78 -14.62
N TYR A 44 -27.94 24.27 -13.93
CA TYR A 44 -27.82 23.07 -13.13
C TYR A 44 -28.12 21.82 -13.99
N PRO A 45 -27.38 20.71 -13.82
CA PRO A 45 -27.73 19.46 -14.46
C PRO A 45 -29.14 19.03 -14.01
N THR A 46 -29.97 18.67 -14.98
CA THR A 46 -31.34 18.24 -14.69
C THR A 46 -31.33 16.80 -14.18
N PHE A 47 -31.46 16.59 -12.87
CA PHE A 47 -31.59 15.25 -12.27
C PHE A 47 -32.95 14.58 -12.53
N GLY A 48 -33.90 15.31 -13.12
CA GLY A 48 -35.22 14.78 -13.50
C GLY A 48 -35.18 13.82 -14.71
N ARG A 49 -34.08 13.80 -15.47
CA ARG A 49 -33.87 12.77 -16.49
C ARG A 49 -33.14 11.61 -15.84
N MET A 50 -33.91 10.60 -15.40
CA MET A 50 -33.30 9.32 -15.05
C MET A 50 -32.50 8.83 -16.27
N PRO A 51 -31.20 8.55 -16.13
CA PRO A 51 -30.46 7.92 -17.20
C PRO A 51 -31.22 6.62 -17.52
N LYS A 52 -31.59 6.43 -18.79
CA LYS A 52 -32.10 5.13 -19.22
C LYS A 52 -31.00 4.15 -18.84
N ALA A 53 -31.28 3.27 -17.88
CA ALA A 53 -30.34 2.24 -17.50
C ALA A 53 -30.09 1.41 -18.76
N ALA A 54 -29.01 1.70 -19.47
CA ALA A 54 -28.50 0.87 -20.54
C ALA A 54 -27.81 -0.33 -19.88
N THR A 55 -28.57 -1.09 -19.09
CA THR A 55 -28.11 -2.40 -18.67
C THR A 55 -28.37 -3.30 -19.87
N THR A 56 -27.39 -3.37 -20.78
CA THR A 56 -27.33 -4.49 -21.72
C THR A 56 -27.35 -5.73 -20.86
N GLN A 57 -28.47 -6.45 -20.86
CA GLN A 57 -28.60 -7.67 -20.08
C GLN A 57 -27.65 -8.68 -20.71
N ILE A 58 -26.69 -9.14 -19.91
CA ILE A 58 -25.76 -10.20 -20.28
C ILE A 58 -26.58 -11.39 -20.76
N THR A 59 -26.32 -11.86 -21.99
CA THR A 59 -27.02 -13.03 -22.50
C THR A 59 -26.57 -14.30 -21.76
N PRO A 60 -27.37 -15.38 -21.75
CA PRO A 60 -26.97 -16.64 -21.14
C PRO A 60 -25.62 -17.16 -21.66
N GLU A 61 -25.32 -16.94 -22.94
CA GLU A 61 -24.09 -17.35 -23.61
C GLU A 61 -22.89 -16.52 -23.11
N GLU A 62 -23.05 -15.20 -23.03
CA GLU A 62 -22.03 -14.29 -22.48
C GLU A 62 -21.73 -14.62 -21.02
N LYS A 63 -22.76 -14.95 -20.23
CA LYS A 63 -22.61 -15.40 -18.84
C LYS A 63 -21.79 -16.69 -18.77
N ALA A 64 -22.08 -17.67 -19.62
CA ALA A 64 -21.34 -18.94 -19.64
C ALA A 64 -19.86 -18.73 -19.98
N GLN A 65 -19.55 -17.84 -20.94
CA GLN A 65 -18.17 -17.49 -21.28
C GLN A 65 -17.44 -16.80 -20.12
N MET A 66 -18.09 -15.83 -19.47
CA MET A 66 -17.51 -15.15 -18.30
C MET A 66 -17.25 -16.12 -17.14
N MET A 67 -18.20 -17.03 -16.86
CA MET A 67 -18.02 -18.04 -15.82
C MET A 67 -16.86 -18.99 -16.14
N SER A 68 -16.76 -19.44 -17.40
CA SER A 68 -15.65 -20.29 -17.84
C SER A 68 -14.29 -19.61 -17.66
N GLY A 69 -14.19 -18.31 -17.99
CA GLY A 69 -12.98 -17.53 -17.74
C GLY A 69 -12.61 -17.46 -16.26
N LEU A 70 -13.59 -17.16 -15.40
CA LEU A 70 -13.38 -17.09 -13.95
C LEU A 70 -12.97 -18.44 -13.34
N ASP A 71 -13.54 -19.56 -13.80
CA ASP A 71 -13.17 -20.90 -13.34
C ASP A 71 -11.75 -21.29 -13.77
N SER A 72 -11.34 -20.90 -14.98
CA SER A 72 -9.96 -21.09 -15.45
C SER A 72 -8.95 -20.30 -14.60
N ASP A 73 -9.29 -19.04 -14.26
CA ASP A 73 -8.47 -18.19 -13.41
C ASP A 73 -8.39 -18.70 -11.98
N ARG A 74 -9.52 -19.18 -11.43
CA ARG A 74 -9.55 -19.84 -10.12
C ARG A 74 -8.61 -21.05 -10.09
N THR A 75 -8.64 -21.88 -11.12
CA THR A 75 -7.79 -23.07 -11.23
C THR A 75 -6.31 -22.69 -11.32
N ARG A 76 -5.99 -21.71 -12.17
CA ARG A 76 -4.63 -21.14 -12.30
C ARG A 76 -4.13 -20.57 -10.97
N LEU A 77 -4.97 -19.81 -10.26
CA LEU A 77 -4.63 -19.22 -8.97
C LEU A 77 -4.44 -20.28 -7.88
N ALA A 78 -5.26 -21.34 -7.87
CA ALA A 78 -5.12 -22.45 -6.93
C ALA A 78 -3.76 -23.16 -7.11
N ALA A 79 -3.32 -23.36 -8.36
CA ALA A 79 -2.00 -23.93 -8.64
C ALA A 79 -0.87 -23.04 -8.10
N THR A 80 -0.96 -21.71 -8.23
CA THR A 80 0.02 -20.76 -7.64
C THR A 80 -0.09 -20.61 -6.12
N ARG A 81 -1.25 -20.90 -5.50
CA ARG A 81 -1.35 -20.92 -4.03
C ARG A 81 -0.62 -22.10 -3.42
N SER A 82 -0.46 -23.21 -4.16
CA SER A 82 0.34 -24.35 -3.72
C SER A 82 1.84 -24.02 -3.63
N SER A 83 2.33 -22.98 -4.31
CA SER A 83 3.73 -22.51 -4.19
C SER A 83 3.91 -21.47 -3.08
N ASN A 84 2.84 -20.91 -2.51
CA ASN A 84 2.89 -20.36 -1.17
C ASN A 84 2.85 -21.53 -0.19
N ALA A 85 3.93 -22.32 -0.16
CA ALA A 85 4.15 -23.28 0.89
C ALA A 85 4.00 -22.51 2.21
N ALA A 86 2.89 -22.74 2.91
CA ALA A 86 2.75 -22.29 4.27
C ALA A 86 4.01 -22.80 4.99
N LEU A 87 4.81 -21.87 5.53
CA LEU A 87 6.06 -22.20 6.22
C LEU A 87 5.79 -23.40 7.12
N THR A 88 6.56 -24.47 6.93
CA THR A 88 6.41 -25.62 7.81
C THR A 88 6.61 -25.16 9.25
N PRO A 89 6.00 -25.80 10.26
CA PRO A 89 6.17 -25.38 11.65
C PRO A 89 7.64 -25.22 12.06
N ALA A 90 8.53 -26.05 11.52
CA ALA A 90 9.97 -25.97 11.70
C ALA A 90 10.59 -24.71 11.05
N GLN A 91 10.21 -24.36 9.82
CA GLN A 91 10.68 -23.14 9.16
C GLN A 91 10.16 -21.88 9.86
N ALA A 92 8.91 -21.90 10.32
CA ALA A 92 8.35 -20.80 11.11
C ALA A 92 9.03 -20.65 12.48
N ALA A 93 9.49 -21.75 13.10
CA ALA A 93 10.27 -21.70 14.34
C ALA A 93 11.67 -21.13 14.10
N ALA A 94 12.33 -21.55 13.01
CA ALA A 94 13.64 -21.03 12.62
C ALA A 94 13.59 -19.51 12.35
N LEU A 95 12.57 -19.03 11.64
CA LEU A 95 12.38 -17.61 11.35
C LEU A 95 12.18 -16.77 12.63
N ARG A 96 11.41 -17.28 13.60
CA ARG A 96 11.22 -16.62 14.91
C ARG A 96 12.51 -16.55 15.71
N LYS A 97 13.32 -17.61 15.66
CA LYS A 97 14.61 -17.66 16.35
C LYS A 97 15.58 -16.63 15.76
N GLN A 98 15.65 -16.54 14.43
CA GLN A 98 16.46 -15.54 13.76
C GLN A 98 16.02 -14.11 14.12
N ALA A 99 14.72 -13.83 14.11
CA ALA A 99 14.20 -12.53 14.50
C ALA A 99 14.54 -12.17 15.96
N GLN A 100 14.54 -13.14 16.87
CA GLN A 100 14.96 -12.95 18.26
C GLN A 100 16.46 -12.65 18.37
N GLU A 101 17.30 -13.39 17.67
CA GLU A 101 18.75 -13.18 17.66
C GLU A 101 19.12 -11.79 17.11
N GLU A 102 18.44 -11.33 16.05
CA GLU A 102 18.61 -9.98 15.48
C GLU A 102 18.11 -8.88 16.44
N THR A 103 16.99 -9.14 17.13
CA THR A 103 16.46 -8.21 18.15
C THR A 103 17.43 -8.07 19.32
N ASP A 104 17.95 -9.17 19.83
CA ASP A 104 18.90 -9.19 20.95
C ASP A 104 20.24 -8.54 20.57
N ALA A 105 20.72 -8.75 19.34
CA ALA A 105 21.90 -8.09 18.81
C ALA A 105 21.70 -6.56 18.72
N THR A 106 20.52 -6.15 18.24
CA THR A 106 20.15 -4.73 18.14
C THR A 106 20.03 -4.10 19.54
N LEU A 107 19.40 -4.78 20.49
CA LEU A 107 19.29 -4.30 21.88
C LEU A 107 20.67 -4.13 22.52
N LYS A 108 21.60 -5.05 22.29
CA LYS A 108 22.99 -4.93 22.76
C LYS A 108 23.72 -3.74 22.16
N GLN A 109 23.49 -3.42 20.88
CA GLN A 109 24.07 -2.23 20.25
C GLN A 109 23.52 -0.94 20.88
N ILE A 110 22.21 -0.89 21.12
CA ILE A 110 21.55 0.24 21.82
C ILE A 110 22.09 0.39 23.25
N GLU A 111 22.27 -0.71 23.98
CA GLU A 111 22.80 -0.72 25.35
C GLU A 111 24.30 -0.37 25.40
N ALA A 112 25.07 -0.74 24.37
CA ALA A 112 26.47 -0.36 24.22
C ALA A 112 26.67 1.12 23.83
N GLY A 113 25.59 1.81 23.43
CA GLY A 113 25.57 3.26 23.25
C GLY A 113 26.12 3.77 21.92
N GLU A 114 26.04 2.96 20.85
CA GLU A 114 26.14 3.44 19.46
C GLU A 114 24.84 4.13 19.00
#